data_AF-A0A846M7Y3-F1
#
_entry.id   AF-A0A846M7Y3-F1
#
_cell.length_a   1.000
_cell.length_b   1.000
_cell.length_c   1.000
_cell.angle_alpha   90.00
_cell.angle_beta   90.00
_cell.angle_gamma   90.00
#
_symmetry.space_group_name_H-M   'P 1'
#
loop_
_entity.id
_entity.type
_entity.pdbx_description
1 polymer ?
#
loop_
_entity_poly.entity_id
_entity_poly.type
_entity_poly.pdbx_seq_one_letter_code
_entity_poly.pdbx_strand_id
1 'polypeptide(L)' 'MAYDLPTIRHWLDNFLYRFFTISQFKRSALPNGPKISSGGASSPRGDWRAPSDGTADVWRDELAAALGPARH' A
#
# COMPACT_ATOMS: atom_id res chain seq x y z
N MET A 1 -5.63 -23.37 -7.09
CA MET A 1 -5.47 -23.31 -5.62
C MET A 1 -5.81 -21.88 -5.21
N ALA A 2 -6.64 -21.69 -4.17
CA ALA A 2 -7.07 -20.38 -3.70
C ALA A 2 -6.49 -20.11 -2.30
N TYR A 3 -6.15 -18.86 -2.01
CA TYR A 3 -5.76 -18.43 -0.67
C TYR A 3 -6.99 -18.31 0.23
N ASP A 4 -6.84 -18.66 1.50
CA ASP A 4 -7.88 -18.44 2.49
C ASP A 4 -7.96 -16.97 2.91
N LEU A 5 -9.09 -16.61 3.52
CA LEU A 5 -9.34 -15.24 3.94
C LEU A 5 -8.29 -14.72 4.95
N PRO A 6 -7.83 -15.50 5.96
CA PRO A 6 -6.76 -15.06 6.86
C PRO A 6 -5.45 -14.72 6.13
N THR A 7 -5.04 -15.52 5.13
CA THR A 7 -3.84 -15.23 4.34
C THR A 7 -3.97 -13.94 3.54
N ILE A 8 -5.13 -13.73 2.90
CA ILE A 8 -5.39 -12.49 2.14
C ILE A 8 -5.37 -11.29 3.06
N ARG A 9 -6.04 -11.38 4.22
CA ARG A 9 -6.07 -10.33 5.25
C ARG A 9 -4.67 -9.96 5.72
N HIS A 10 -3.80 -10.94 5.97
CA HIS A 10 -2.42 -10.70 6.41
C HIS A 10 -1.63 -9.91 5.35
N TRP A 11 -1.69 -10.33 4.09
CA TRP A 11 -0.94 -9.66 3.03
C TRP A 11 -1.50 -8.27 2.69
N LEU A 12 -2.81 -8.07 2.83
CA LEU A 12 -3.41 -6.75 2.70
C LEU A 12 -2.95 -5.80 3.81
N ASP A 13 -2.83 -6.26 5.07
CA ASP A 13 -2.24 -5.46 6.17
C ASP A 13 -0.84 -4.96 5.82
N ASN A 14 -0.01 -5.90 5.37
CA ASN A 14 1.37 -5.64 5.02
C ASN A 14 1.44 -4.67 3.85
N PHE A 15 0.56 -4.82 2.86
CA PHE A 15 0.47 -3.88 1.75
C PHE A 15 0.11 -2.48 2.24
N LEU A 16 -0.94 -2.32 3.04
CA LEU A 16 -1.38 -1.01 3.53
C LEU A 16 -0.25 -0.31 4.29
N TYR A 17 0.35 -0.99 5.27
CA TYR A 17 1.44 -0.44 6.04
C TYR A 17 2.67 -0.08 5.18
N ARG A 18 3.09 -1.00 4.30
CA ARG A 18 4.29 -0.77 3.49
C ARG A 18 4.06 0.30 2.46
N PHE A 19 2.91 0.31 1.81
CA PHE A 19 2.62 1.18 0.68
C PHE A 19 2.38 2.63 1.12
N PHE A 20 1.60 2.82 2.19
CA PHE A 20 1.19 4.15 2.65
C PHE A 20 2.11 4.74 3.73
N THR A 21 2.67 3.93 4.63
CA THR A 21 3.54 4.44 5.71
C THR A 21 5.01 4.50 5.31
N ILE A 22 5.63 3.35 4.98
CA ILE A 22 7.10 3.27 4.98
C ILE A 22 7.79 3.27 3.61
N SER A 23 7.07 3.15 2.49
CA SER A 23 7.68 3.09 1.16
C SER A 23 7.62 4.41 0.39
N GLN A 24 6.76 5.35 0.78
CA GLN A 24 6.53 6.56 -0.02
C GLN A 24 7.78 7.45 -0.11
N PHE A 25 8.57 7.58 0.96
CA PHE A 25 9.83 8.33 0.91
C PHE A 25 10.82 7.80 -0.13
N LYS A 26 10.84 6.47 -0.37
CA LYS A 26 11.71 5.87 -1.39
C LYS A 26 11.26 6.24 -2.79
N ARG A 27 9.97 6.56 -2.96
CA ARG A 27 9.38 6.92 -4.25
C ARG A 27 9.59 8.37 -4.62
N SER A 28 9.76 9.27 -3.65
CA SER A 28 9.88 10.72 -3.87
C SER A 28 11.07 11.12 -4.75
N ALA A 29 12.10 10.27 -4.83
CA ALA A 29 13.30 10.48 -5.63
C ALA A 29 13.53 9.38 -6.71
N LEU A 30 12.49 8.73 -7.21
CA LEU A 30 12.63 7.70 -8.25
C LEU A 30 13.25 8.26 -9.55
N PRO A 31 14.19 7.54 -10.19
CA PRO A 31 14.71 7.88 -11.51
C PRO A 31 13.62 7.98 -12.58
N ASN A 32 13.95 8.61 -13.72
CA ASN A 32 13.06 8.66 -14.88
C ASN A 32 12.79 7.25 -15.42
N GLY A 33 11.56 6.99 -15.84
CA GLY A 33 11.18 5.76 -16.53
C GLY A 33 9.78 5.88 -17.13
N PRO A 34 9.49 5.19 -18.24
CA PRO A 34 8.18 5.23 -18.87
C PRO A 34 7.15 4.44 -18.05
N LYS A 35 5.91 4.93 -18.02
CA LYS A 35 4.75 4.16 -17.55
C LYS A 35 4.42 3.08 -18.59
N ILE A 36 4.23 1.85 -18.14
CA ILE A 36 3.94 0.69 -19.02
C ILE A 36 2.50 0.19 -18.87
N SER A 37 1.98 0.15 -17.64
CA SER A 37 0.65 -0.38 -17.35
C SER A 37 -0.42 0.71 -17.38
N SER A 38 -1.60 0.39 -17.90
CA SER A 38 -2.80 1.25 -17.81
C SER A 38 -3.23 1.48 -16.36
N GLY A 39 -2.99 0.52 -15.47
CA GLY A 39 -3.32 0.58 -14.04
C GLY A 39 -2.50 1.60 -13.23
N GLY A 40 -1.51 2.25 -13.83
CA GLY A 40 -0.74 3.33 -13.20
C GLY A 40 0.73 3.03 -12.98
N ALA A 41 1.48 4.05 -12.56
CA ALA A 41 2.85 3.95 -12.09
C ALA A 41 3.05 4.71 -10.78
N SER A 42 3.93 4.22 -9.91
CA SER A 42 4.17 4.79 -8.57
C SER A 42 5.12 6.01 -8.57
N SER A 43 5.22 6.74 -9.68
CA SER A 43 6.09 7.90 -9.80
C SER A 43 5.46 9.12 -9.11
N PRO A 44 6.22 9.87 -8.27
CA PRO A 44 5.73 11.11 -7.64
C PRO A 44 5.49 12.23 -8.66
N ARG A 45 5.97 12.06 -9.88
CA ARG A 45 5.81 13.01 -11.00
C ARG A 45 4.63 12.66 -11.91
N GLY A 46 4.02 11.49 -11.71
CA GLY A 46 2.92 10.98 -12.52
C GLY A 46 1.71 10.65 -11.65
N ASP A 47 1.28 9.39 -11.70
CA ASP A 47 -0.02 8.96 -11.16
C ASP A 47 -0.09 8.92 -9.63
N TRP A 48 1.04 8.81 -8.92
CA TRP A 48 1.04 8.61 -7.46
C TRP A 48 1.71 9.76 -6.71
N ARG A 49 0.89 10.73 -6.27
CA ARG A 49 1.33 11.88 -5.45
C ARG A 49 0.84 11.69 -4.00
N ALA A 50 1.77 11.42 -3.10
CA ALA A 50 1.47 11.19 -1.68
C ALA A 50 2.59 11.74 -0.78
N PRO A 51 2.25 12.18 0.45
CA PRO A 51 3.22 12.65 1.44
C PRO A 51 4.15 11.52 1.89
N SER A 52 5.43 11.83 2.13
CA SER A 52 6.42 10.82 2.54
C SER A 52 6.31 10.41 4.01
N ASP A 53 5.56 11.18 4.79
CA ASP A 53 5.25 11.06 6.21
C ASP A 53 3.77 10.68 6.48
N GLY A 54 3.05 10.19 5.47
CA GLY A 54 1.70 9.66 5.64
C GLY A 54 1.66 8.38 6.50
N THR A 55 0.50 8.06 7.07
CA THR A 55 0.27 6.83 7.84
C THR A 55 -0.81 5.96 7.20
N ALA A 56 -0.82 4.67 7.53
CA ALA A 56 -1.78 3.70 7.00
C ALA A 56 -2.99 3.47 7.93
N ASP A 57 -3.10 4.24 9.02
CA ASP A 57 -3.94 3.90 10.18
C ASP A 57 -5.42 3.79 9.79
N VAL A 58 -5.94 4.78 9.05
CA VAL A 58 -7.34 4.79 8.60
C VAL A 58 -7.73 3.53 7.84
N TRP A 59 -6.87 3.03 6.96
CA TRP A 59 -7.15 1.82 6.18
C TRP A 59 -6.99 0.54 7.00
N ARG A 60 -6.06 0.53 7.97
CA ARG A 60 -5.86 -0.62 8.86
C ARG A 60 -7.00 -0.75 9.87
N ASP A 61 -7.53 0.38 10.33
CA ASP A 61 -8.70 0.44 11.20
C ASP A 61 -9.95 -0.05 10.47
N GLU A 62 -10.17 0.41 9.23
CA GLU A 62 -11.27 -0.07 8.38
C GLU A 62 -11.14 -1.59 8.14
N LEU A 63 -9.94 -2.06 7.83
CA LEU A 63 -9.68 -3.48 7.60
C LEU A 63 -9.89 -4.32 8.87
N ALA A 64 -9.54 -3.78 10.05
CA ALA A 64 -9.80 -4.42 11.34
C ALA A 64 -11.29 -4.44 11.69
N ALA A 65 -12.03 -3.37 11.38
CA ALA A 65 -13.47 -3.31 11.56
C ALA A 65 -14.20 -4.32 10.66
N ALA A 66 -13.73 -4.52 9.43
CA ALA A 66 -14.34 -5.42 8.47
C ALA A 66 -14.02 -6.91 8.72
N LEU A 67 -12.77 -7.25 9.05
CA LEU A 67 -12.28 -8.63 9.07
C LEU A 67 -11.71 -9.07 10.43
N GLY A 68 -11.81 -8.23 11.45
CA GLY A 68 -11.19 -8.43 12.75
C GLY A 68 -9.71 -8.00 12.79
N PRO A 69 -9.14 -7.89 14.01
CA PRO A 69 -7.75 -7.48 14.19
C PRO A 69 -6.79 -8.50 13.57
N ALA A 70 -5.61 -8.03 13.15
CA ALA A 70 -4.53 -8.91 12.75
C ALA A 70 -4.18 -9.83 13.93
N ARG A 71 -4.23 -11.15 13.71
CA ARG A 71 -3.72 -12.10 14.69
C ARG A 71 -2.20 -12.10 14.56
N HIS A 72 -1.52 -11.76 15.66
CA HIS A 72 -0.06 -11.81 15.76
C HIS A 72 0.44 -13.26 15.75
#